data_AF-A0A6J4SXK6-F1
#
_entry.id   AF-A0A6J4SXK6-F1
#
_cell.length_a   1.000
_cell.length_b   1.000
_cell.length_c   1.000
_cell.angle_alpha   90.00
_cell.angle_beta   90.00
_cell.angle_gamma   90.00
#
_symmetry.space_group_name_H-M   'P 1'
#
loop_
_entity.id
_entity.type
_entity.pdbx_description
1 polymer ?
#
loop_
_entity_poly.entity_id
_entity_poly.type
_entity_poly.pdbx_seq_one_letter_code
_entity_poly.pdbx_strand_id
1 'polypeptide(L)'
;MELQALLNACELRRHRLAVDLATLNAQLPPVGKSVAAVDDAWAVGCLYTLVGSSLGGKVIFRQLDYLLPTPAGRTFFAGTAGDGERWREFCNRLEAFGTEQQSLTPLIEGAHFAFEHFASCLERHR
;
A
#
# COMPACT_ATOMS: atom_id res chain seq x y z
N MET A 1 3.90 15.01 -9.50
CA MET A 1 4.64 13.92 -8.79
C MET A 1 5.37 13.01 -9.76
N GLU A 2 6.69 12.80 -9.59
CA GLU A 2 7.38 11.72 -10.29
C GLU A 2 6.94 10.37 -9.73
N LEU A 3 6.56 9.43 -10.60
CA LEU A 3 6.26 8.03 -10.26
C LEU A 3 7.33 7.42 -9.33
N GLN A 4 8.56 7.89 -9.47
CA GLN A 4 9.71 7.54 -8.64
C GLN A 4 9.47 7.74 -7.14
N ALA A 5 8.81 8.82 -6.73
CA ALA A 5 8.57 9.09 -5.31
C ALA A 5 7.62 8.06 -4.66
N LEU A 6 6.62 7.58 -5.42
CA LEU A 6 5.73 6.51 -4.97
C LEU A 6 6.46 5.18 -4.90
N LEU A 7 7.26 4.86 -5.92
CA LEU A 7 8.06 3.64 -5.95
C LEU A 7 9.03 3.60 -4.76
N ASN A 8 9.76 4.68 -4.51
CA ASN A 8 10.65 4.79 -3.36
C ASN A 8 9.90 4.59 -2.02
N ALA A 9 8.69 5.12 -1.88
CA ALA A 9 7.87 4.93 -0.68
C ALA A 9 7.43 3.46 -0.50
N CYS A 10 7.06 2.79 -1.60
CA CYS A 10 6.73 1.36 -1.60
C CYS A 10 7.94 0.50 -1.25
N GLU A 11 9.12 0.80 -1.81
CA GLU A 11 10.37 0.09 -1.50
C GLU A 11 10.78 0.26 -0.04
N LEU A 12 10.68 1.48 0.49
CA LEU A 12 10.94 1.74 1.91
C LEU A 12 10.00 0.93 2.81
N ARG A 13 8.69 0.91 2.51
CA ARG A 13 7.72 0.10 3.25
C ARG A 13 8.07 -1.39 3.18
N ARG A 14 8.43 -1.90 2.00
CA ARG A 14 8.85 -3.30 1.82
C ARG A 14 10.09 -3.63 2.64
N HIS A 15 11.09 -2.74 2.68
CA HIS A 15 12.28 -2.92 3.50
C HIS A 15 11.94 -2.96 4.99
N ARG A 16 11.12 -2.01 5.47
CA ARG A 16 10.64 -1.98 6.86
C ARG A 16 9.88 -3.24 7.24
N LEU A 17 9.04 -3.78 6.36
CA LEU A 17 8.35 -5.04 6.59
C LEU A 17 9.32 -6.20 6.83
N ALA A 18 10.37 -6.31 6.01
CA ALA A 18 11.38 -7.36 6.18
C ALA A 18 12.13 -7.23 7.53
N VAL A 19 12.49 -6.00 7.92
CA VAL A 19 13.13 -5.73 9.22
C VAL A 19 12.20 -6.03 10.38
N ASP A 20 10.93 -5.64 10.30
CA ASP A 20 9.94 -5.91 11.34
C ASP A 20 9.70 -7.41 11.52
N LEU A 21 9.54 -8.16 10.42
CA LEU A 21 9.38 -9.62 10.48
C LEU A 21 10.58 -10.30 11.15
N ALA A 22 11.81 -9.89 10.79
CA ALA A 22 13.02 -10.39 11.44
C ALA A 22 13.04 -10.06 12.94
N THR A 23 12.66 -8.83 13.31
CA THR A 23 12.57 -8.39 14.71
C THR A 23 11.57 -9.22 15.51
N LEU A 24 10.45 -9.60 14.88
CA LEU A 24 9.39 -10.39 15.49
C LEU A 24 9.67 -11.91 15.46
N ASN A 25 10.85 -12.34 14.98
CA ASN A 25 11.18 -13.75 14.72
C ASN A 25 10.14 -14.45 13.82
N ALA A 26 9.49 -13.70 12.93
CA ALA A 26 8.53 -14.21 11.97
C ALA A 26 9.22 -14.59 10.66
N GLN A 27 8.74 -15.65 10.02
CA GLN A 27 9.21 -16.05 8.70
C GLN A 27 8.57 -15.15 7.63
N LEU A 28 9.33 -14.82 6.59
CA LEU A 28 8.78 -14.20 5.39
C LEU A 28 7.78 -15.17 4.74
N PRO A 29 6.51 -14.78 4.54
CA PRO A 29 5.58 -15.63 3.81
C PRO A 29 6.07 -15.80 2.37
N PRO A 30 5.77 -16.93 1.72
CA PRO A 30 6.08 -17.11 0.32
C PRO A 30 5.43 -15.99 -0.50
N VAL A 31 6.20 -15.40 -1.41
CA VAL A 31 5.72 -14.35 -2.31
C VAL A 31 4.57 -14.94 -3.15
N GLY A 32 3.40 -14.33 -3.06
CA GLY A 32 2.24 -14.71 -3.86
C GLY A 32 2.52 -14.54 -5.35
N LYS A 33 1.73 -15.22 -6.20
CA LYS A 33 1.82 -15.02 -7.65
C LYS A 33 1.49 -13.57 -7.98
N SER A 34 2.41 -12.89 -8.66
CA SER A 34 2.15 -11.58 -9.24
C SER A 34 1.03 -11.70 -10.28
N VAL A 35 0.07 -10.80 -10.23
CA VAL A 35 -0.95 -10.67 -11.28
C VAL A 35 -0.50 -9.58 -12.23
N ALA A 36 -0.49 -9.87 -13.53
CA ALA A 36 -0.19 -8.87 -14.54
C ALA A 36 -1.31 -7.83 -14.58
N ALA A 37 -0.95 -6.56 -14.73
CA ALA A 37 -1.93 -5.51 -14.94
C ALA A 37 -2.72 -5.77 -16.22
N VAL A 38 -4.03 -5.55 -16.15
CA VAL A 38 -4.92 -5.65 -17.33
C VAL A 38 -4.60 -4.51 -18.30
N ASP A 39 -4.50 -3.29 -17.77
CA ASP A 39 -4.07 -2.08 -18.46
C ASP A 39 -3.53 -1.04 -17.45
N ASP A 40 -3.12 0.13 -17.95
CA ASP A 40 -2.59 1.22 -17.12
C ASP A 40 -3.61 1.75 -16.12
N ALA A 41 -4.88 1.87 -16.52
CA ALA A 41 -5.94 2.38 -15.66
C ALA A 41 -6.22 1.42 -14.50
N TRP A 42 -6.29 0.13 -14.77
CA TRP A 42 -6.38 -0.92 -13.77
C TRP A 42 -5.18 -0.88 -12.80
N ALA A 43 -3.96 -0.71 -13.32
CA ALA A 43 -2.76 -0.60 -12.48
C ALA A 43 -2.82 0.63 -11.55
N VAL A 44 -3.30 1.77 -12.05
CA VAL A 44 -3.53 2.97 -11.24
C VAL A 44 -4.58 2.72 -10.15
N GLY A 45 -5.64 1.97 -10.47
CA GLY A 45 -6.62 1.50 -9.49
C GLY A 45 -6.00 0.69 -8.35
N CYS A 46 -5.11 -0.25 -8.66
CA CYS A 46 -4.37 -0.98 -7.62
C CYS A 46 -3.47 -0.07 -6.79
N LEU A 47 -2.80 0.90 -7.44
CA LEU A 47 -1.95 1.88 -6.75
C LEU A 47 -2.74 2.76 -5.78
N TYR A 48 -3.99 3.13 -6.11
CA TYR A 48 -4.87 3.87 -5.20
C TYR A 48 -4.99 3.17 -3.83
N THR A 49 -5.27 1.87 -3.85
CA THR A 49 -5.41 1.06 -2.62
C THR A 49 -4.07 0.97 -1.86
N LEU A 50 -2.96 0.73 -2.57
CA LEU A 50 -1.62 0.62 -1.98
C LEU A 50 -1.14 1.92 -1.33
N VAL A 51 -1.27 3.05 -2.03
CA VAL A 51 -0.85 4.36 -1.54
C VAL A 51 -1.74 4.81 -0.38
N GLY A 52 -3.07 4.65 -0.51
CA GLY A 52 -4.04 5.00 0.51
C GLY A 52 -3.84 4.24 1.83
N SER A 53 -3.41 2.97 1.75
CA SER A 53 -3.13 2.14 2.94
C SER A 53 -2.06 2.73 3.87
N SER A 54 -1.16 3.58 3.36
CA SER A 54 -0.11 4.22 4.17
C SER A 54 -0.66 5.19 5.22
N LEU A 55 -1.80 5.83 4.93
CA LEU A 55 -2.44 6.76 5.86
C LEU A 55 -3.08 6.02 7.03
N GLY A 56 -3.84 4.97 6.74
CA GLY A 56 -4.44 4.10 7.76
C GLY A 56 -3.38 3.35 8.59
N GLY A 57 -2.24 3.02 7.98
CA GLY A 57 -1.11 2.41 8.68
C GLY A 57 -0.65 3.20 9.91
N LYS A 58 -0.66 4.54 9.87
CA LYS A 58 -0.26 5.37 11.02
C LYS A 58 -1.17 5.18 12.24
N VAL A 59 -2.44 4.82 12.02
CA VAL A 59 -3.37 4.49 13.10
C VAL A 59 -2.98 3.15 13.72
N ILE A 60 -2.75 2.13 12.89
CA ILE A 60 -2.28 0.80 13.33
C ILE A 60 -0.96 0.94 14.09
N PHE A 61 -0.02 1.75 13.58
CA PHE A 61 1.26 2.02 14.24
C PHE A 61 1.05 2.44 15.69
N ARG A 62 0.21 3.44 15.95
CA ARG A 62 -0.10 3.92 17.32
C ARG A 62 -0.84 2.87 18.15
N GLN A 63 -1.78 2.16 17.55
CA GLN A 63 -2.54 1.12 18.25
C GLN A 63 -1.65 -0.03 18.73
N LEU A 64 -0.49 -0.26 18.13
CA LEU A 64 0.46 -1.28 18.56
C LEU A 64 1.32 -0.87 19.78
N ASP A 65 1.18 0.35 20.33
CA ASP A 65 2.01 0.83 21.46
C ASP A 65 1.97 -0.11 22.68
N TYR A 66 0.80 -0.71 22.96
CA TYR A 66 0.64 -1.62 24.11
C TYR A 66 1.26 -3.01 23.89
N LEU A 67 1.43 -3.44 22.64
CA LEU A 67 2.05 -4.73 22.30
C LEU A 67 3.55 -4.59 22.06
N LEU A 68 3.97 -3.47 21.46
CA LEU A 68 5.32 -3.18 21.04
C LEU A 68 5.74 -1.83 21.62
N PRO A 69 6.32 -1.80 22.84
CA PRO A 69 6.68 -0.54 23.53
C PRO A 69 7.72 0.30 22.77
N THR A 70 8.43 -0.30 21.82
CA THR A 70 9.34 0.38 20.90
C THR A 70 8.80 0.33 19.47
N PRO A 71 9.28 1.20 18.56
CA PRO A 71 8.92 1.12 17.14
C PRO A 71 9.36 -0.17 16.44
N ALA A 72 10.33 -0.90 17.01
CA ALA A 72 10.88 -2.11 16.41
C ALA A 72 9.80 -3.19 16.29
N GLY A 73 9.67 -3.80 15.10
CA GLY A 73 8.63 -4.79 14.82
C GLY A 73 7.32 -4.21 14.28
N ARG A 74 7.20 -2.88 14.10
CA ARG A 74 6.00 -2.23 13.54
C ARG A 74 6.30 -1.04 12.62
N THR A 75 7.55 -0.84 12.23
CA THR A 75 7.97 0.30 11.40
C THR A 75 7.31 0.36 10.01
N PHE A 76 6.83 -0.76 9.48
CA PHE A 76 6.03 -0.87 8.26
C PHE A 76 4.82 0.07 8.29
N PHE A 77 4.20 0.22 9.47
CA PHE A 77 3.02 1.05 9.69
C PHE A 77 3.36 2.52 10.00
N ALA A 78 4.62 2.86 10.24
CA ALA A 78 5.00 4.21 10.71
C ALA A 78 4.67 5.32 9.70
N GLY A 79 4.56 4.98 8.41
CA GLY A 79 4.46 5.95 7.34
C GLY A 79 5.65 6.92 7.31
N THR A 80 5.45 8.09 6.73
CA THR A 80 6.38 9.22 6.73
C THR A 80 5.64 10.55 6.79
N ALA A 81 6.34 11.66 7.06
CA ALA A 81 5.72 12.99 7.13
C ALA A 81 5.02 13.41 5.82
N GLY A 82 5.56 13.00 4.66
CA GLY A 82 5.04 13.39 3.34
C GLY A 82 3.84 12.58 2.82
N ASP A 83 3.33 11.58 3.55
CA ASP A 83 2.28 10.70 3.02
C ASP A 83 0.97 11.45 2.72
N GLY A 84 0.60 12.41 3.56
CA GLY A 84 -0.65 13.18 3.37
C GLY A 84 -0.58 14.13 2.15
N GLU A 85 0.60 14.69 1.88
CA GLU A 85 0.82 15.48 0.67
C GLU A 85 0.84 14.61 -0.58
N ARG A 86 1.58 13.49 -0.55
CA ARG A 86 1.60 12.53 -1.66
C ARG A 86 0.23 11.94 -1.95
N TRP A 87 -0.58 11.68 -0.93
CA TRP A 87 -1.95 11.21 -1.12
C TRP A 87 -2.81 12.22 -1.86
N ARG A 88 -2.81 13.49 -1.41
CA ARG A 88 -3.56 14.56 -2.09
C ARG A 88 -3.12 14.73 -3.54
N GLU A 89 -1.81 14.77 -3.77
CA GLU A 89 -1.23 14.86 -5.12
C GLU A 89 -1.58 13.64 -5.99
N PHE A 90 -1.59 12.44 -5.42
CA PHE A 90 -2.04 11.24 -6.11
C PHE A 90 -3.52 11.33 -6.51
N CYS A 91 -4.40 11.73 -5.59
CA CYS A 91 -5.83 11.91 -5.86
C CYS A 91 -6.08 12.95 -6.96
N ASN A 92 -5.42 14.11 -6.92
CA ASN A 92 -5.56 15.14 -7.94
C ASN A 92 -5.22 14.60 -9.35
N ARG A 93 -4.15 13.80 -9.45
CA ARG A 93 -3.74 13.18 -10.72
C ARG A 93 -4.66 12.06 -11.15
N LEU A 94 -5.17 11.27 -10.20
CA LEU A 94 -6.13 10.20 -10.45
C LEU A 94 -7.43 10.77 -11.04
N GLU A 95 -7.92 11.88 -10.49
CA GLU A 95 -9.12 12.58 -10.98
C GLU A 95 -8.93 13.10 -12.41
N ALA A 96 -7.77 13.70 -12.71
CA ALA A 96 -7.43 14.13 -14.07
C ALA A 96 -7.35 12.94 -15.04
N PHE A 97 -6.65 11.87 -14.66
CA PHE A 97 -6.48 10.66 -15.47
C PHE A 97 -7.83 10.00 -15.80
N GLY A 98 -8.71 9.85 -14.80
CA GLY A 98 -10.04 9.27 -14.99
C GLY A 98 -10.94 10.10 -15.92
N THR A 99 -10.78 11.43 -15.89
CA THR A 99 -11.55 12.35 -16.75
C THR A 99 -11.05 12.34 -18.19
N GLU A 100 -9.73 12.39 -18.40
CA GLU A 100 -9.13 12.47 -19.74
C GLU A 100 -9.26 11.18 -20.55
N GLN A 101 -9.12 10.02 -19.88
CA GLN A 101 -9.06 8.72 -20.55
C GLN A 101 -10.41 7.97 -20.58
N GLN A 102 -11.49 8.54 -20.03
CA GLN A 102 -12.78 7.85 -19.81
C GLN A 102 -12.63 6.46 -19.16
N SER A 103 -11.57 6.28 -18.37
CA SER A 103 -11.08 4.97 -17.89
C SER A 103 -11.53 4.65 -16.46
N LEU A 104 -12.70 5.15 -16.06
CA LEU A 104 -13.23 4.97 -14.70
C LEU A 104 -13.50 3.51 -14.36
N THR A 105 -13.98 2.71 -15.31
CA THR A 105 -14.30 1.30 -15.05
C THR A 105 -13.05 0.48 -14.71
N PRO A 106 -11.97 0.46 -15.54
CA PRO A 106 -10.75 -0.26 -15.17
C PRO A 106 -10.10 0.24 -13.88
N LEU A 107 -10.14 1.57 -13.62
CA LEU A 107 -9.65 2.15 -12.36
C LEU A 107 -10.34 1.55 -11.13
N ILE A 108 -11.68 1.49 -11.15
CA ILE A 108 -12.48 0.94 -10.05
C ILE A 108 -12.21 -0.56 -9.90
N GLU A 109 -12.17 -1.30 -11.02
CA GLU A 109 -11.86 -2.73 -11.04
C GLU A 109 -10.49 -3.04 -10.44
N GLY A 110 -9.47 -2.25 -10.78
CA GLY A 110 -8.14 -2.39 -10.20
C GLY A 110 -8.11 -2.13 -8.69
N ALA A 111 -8.86 -1.13 -8.21
CA ALA A 111 -8.98 -0.85 -6.78
C ALA A 111 -9.66 -1.99 -6.04
N HIS A 112 -10.80 -2.49 -6.55
CA HIS A 112 -11.52 -3.64 -6.00
C HIS A 112 -10.65 -4.89 -5.96
N PHE A 113 -9.96 -5.21 -7.06
CA PHE A 113 -9.03 -6.33 -7.12
C PHE A 113 -7.97 -6.24 -6.00
N ALA A 114 -7.38 -5.06 -5.79
CA ALA A 114 -6.37 -4.90 -4.75
C ALA A 114 -6.95 -5.15 -3.34
N PHE A 115 -8.16 -4.66 -3.05
CA PHE A 115 -8.84 -4.92 -1.77
C PHE A 115 -9.13 -6.41 -1.58
N GLU A 116 -9.70 -7.08 -2.57
CA GLU A 116 -9.99 -8.51 -2.54
C GLU A 116 -8.73 -9.34 -2.38
N HIS A 117 -7.64 -8.95 -3.07
CA HIS A 117 -6.36 -9.62 -2.95
C HIS A 117 -5.82 -9.55 -1.51
N PHE A 118 -5.82 -8.35 -0.90
CA PHE A 118 -5.41 -8.18 0.50
C PHE A 118 -6.28 -8.99 1.46
N ALA A 119 -7.60 -9.01 1.27
CA ALA A 119 -8.52 -9.82 2.08
C ALA A 119 -8.18 -11.32 1.98
N SER A 120 -7.96 -11.83 0.76
CA SER A 120 -7.60 -13.23 0.52
C SER A 120 -6.26 -13.63 1.17
N CYS A 121 -5.31 -12.70 1.29
CA CYS A 121 -4.06 -12.93 1.98
C CYS A 121 -4.26 -13.03 3.49
N LEU A 122 -5.11 -12.19 4.06
CA LEU A 122 -5.40 -12.21 5.49
C LEU A 122 -6.15 -13.49 5.91
N GLU A 123 -7.11 -13.94 5.09
CA GLU A 123 -7.90 -15.15 5.35
C GLU A 123 -7.07 -16.43 5.27
N ARG A 124 -6.05 -16.50 4.41
CA ARG A 124 -5.13 -17.65 4.32
C ARG A 124 -4.27 -17.87 5.57
N HIS A 125 -4.17 -16.86 6.43
CA HIS A 125 -3.35 -16.86 7.64
C HIS A 125 -4.17 -16.76 8.93
N ARG A 126 -5.50 -16.93 8.86
CA ARG A 126 -6.37 -17.17 10.02
C ARG A 126 -6.41 -18.66 10.35
#